data_AF-A0A2M8KC57-F1
#
_entry.id   AF-A0A2M8KC57-F1
#
_cell.length_a   1.000
_cell.length_b   1.000
_cell.length_c   1.000
_cell.angle_alpha   90.00
_cell.angle_beta   90.00
_cell.angle_gamma   90.00
#
_symmetry.space_group_name_H-M   'P 1'
#
loop_
_entity.id
_entity.type
_entity.pdbx_description
1 polymer ?
#
loop_
_entity_poly.entity_id
_entity_poly.type
_entity_poly.pdbx_seq_one_letter_code
_entity_poly.pdbx_strand_id
1 'polypeptide(L)'
;MDKNYSELIEYLDGKFTRVDDRFELVDERFEKINERFDKVDIRIDQLITVIDKLAKAIEDLKQEYSAIAMIIDKHEKWIHQIAEKLGIKLEY
;
A
#
# COMPACT_ATOMS: atom_id res chain seq x y z
N MET A 1 -47.10 -27.28 38.84
CA MET A 1 -46.87 -26.01 38.12
C MET A 1 -48.11 -25.68 37.32
N ASP A 2 -48.50 -24.40 37.26
CA ASP A 2 -49.68 -23.97 36.50
C ASP A 2 -49.38 -23.94 35.00
N LYS A 3 -50.36 -24.29 34.17
CA LYS A 3 -50.21 -24.53 32.71
C LYS A 3 -49.62 -23.31 31.98
N ASN A 4 -49.98 -22.11 32.43
CA ASN A 4 -49.50 -20.84 31.88
C ASN A 4 -47.97 -20.66 32.05
N TYR A 5 -47.38 -21.15 33.14
CA TYR A 5 -45.93 -21.10 33.33
C TYR A 5 -45.18 -22.02 32.36
N SER A 6 -45.72 -23.21 32.06
CA SER A 6 -45.12 -24.13 31.10
C SER A 6 -45.14 -23.57 29.69
N GLU A 7 -46.25 -22.97 29.25
CA GLU A 7 -46.37 -22.33 27.94
C GLU A 7 -45.41 -21.14 27.78
N LEU A 8 -45.21 -20.34 28.84
CA LEU A 8 -44.24 -19.26 28.84
C LEU A 8 -42.80 -19.77 28.72
N ILE A 9 -42.45 -20.87 29.41
CA ILE A 9 -41.12 -21.48 29.33
C ILE A 9 -40.85 -21.98 27.91
N GLU A 10 -41.78 -22.71 27.30
CA GLU A 10 -41.63 -23.20 25.91
C GLU A 10 -41.49 -22.04 24.91
N TYR A 11 -42.27 -20.96 25.09
CA TYR A 11 -42.14 -19.77 24.25
C TYR A 11 -40.76 -19.12 24.37
N LEU A 12 -40.26 -18.97 25.61
CA LEU A 12 -38.95 -18.36 25.87
C LEU A 12 -37.82 -19.25 25.33
N ASP A 13 -37.90 -20.57 25.51
CA ASP A 13 -36.93 -21.53 24.98
C ASP A 13 -36.79 -21.36 23.46
N GLY A 14 -37.90 -21.35 22.72
CA GLY A 14 -37.87 -21.11 21.27
C GLY A 14 -37.35 -19.72 20.87
N LYS A 15 -37.49 -18.70 21.73
CA LYS A 15 -36.87 -17.39 21.50
C LYS A 15 -35.35 -17.44 21.71
N PHE A 16 -34.89 -18.14 22.74
CA PHE A 16 -33.46 -18.29 23.02
C PHE A 16 -32.77 -19.11 21.94
N THR A 17 -33.34 -20.24 21.48
CA THR A 17 -32.80 -21.00 20.34
C THR A 17 -32.64 -20.12 19.10
N ARG A 18 -33.65 -19.29 18.78
CA ARG A 18 -33.57 -18.37 17.64
C ARG A 18 -32.50 -17.28 17.84
N VAL A 19 -32.23 -16.87 19.07
CA VAL A 19 -31.17 -15.92 19.39
C VAL A 19 -29.81 -16.58 19.18
N ASP A 20 -29.64 -17.82 19.64
CA ASP A 20 -28.42 -18.61 19.46
C ASP A 20 -28.11 -18.80 17.97
N ASP A 21 -29.09 -19.22 17.15
CA ASP A 21 -28.92 -19.35 15.69
C ASP A 21 -28.44 -18.04 15.04
N ARG A 22 -28.92 -16.89 15.55
CA ARG A 22 -28.51 -15.58 15.03
C ARG A 22 -27.10 -15.21 15.44
N PHE A 23 -26.65 -15.63 16.62
CA PHE A 23 -25.27 -15.42 17.06
C PHE A 23 -24.30 -16.28 16.27
N GLU A 24 -24.63 -17.54 15.98
CA GLU A 24 -23.82 -18.38 15.09
C GLU A 24 -23.62 -17.74 13.70
N LEU A 25 -24.70 -17.19 13.12
CA LEU A 25 -24.61 -16.46 11.84
C LEU A 25 -23.78 -15.17 11.93
N VAL A 26 -23.73 -14.53 13.10
CA VAL A 26 -22.89 -13.36 13.34
C VAL A 26 -21.43 -13.77 13.43
N ASP A 27 -21.12 -14.85 14.13
CA ASP A 27 -19.76 -15.40 14.25
C ASP A 27 -19.21 -15.79 12.87
N GLU A 28 -19.99 -16.49 12.04
CA GLU A 28 -19.60 -16.80 10.66
C GLU A 28 -19.30 -15.55 9.81
N ARG A 29 -20.04 -14.46 10.04
CA ARG A 29 -19.79 -13.20 9.33
C ARG A 29 -18.50 -12.53 9.82
N PHE A 30 -18.22 -12.60 11.12
CA PHE A 30 -16.98 -12.07 11.67
C PHE A 30 -15.76 -12.85 11.18
N GLU A 31 -15.83 -14.17 11.07
CA GLU A 31 -14.75 -14.96 10.46
C GLU A 31 -14.47 -14.55 9.01
N LYS A 32 -15.53 -14.38 8.21
CA LYS A 32 -15.38 -13.86 6.83
C LYS A 32 -14.83 -12.44 6.76
N ILE A 33 -15.08 -11.62 7.78
CA ILE A 33 -14.51 -10.27 7.89
C ILE A 33 -13.02 -10.37 8.24
N ASN A 34 -12.63 -11.22 9.18
CA ASN A 34 -11.23 -11.45 9.54
C ASN A 34 -10.42 -11.92 8.32
N GLU A 35 -10.91 -12.91 7.57
CA GLU A 35 -10.25 -13.36 6.34
C GLU A 35 -10.07 -12.24 5.30
N ARG A 36 -11.00 -11.28 5.25
CA ARG A 36 -10.89 -10.12 4.35
C ARG A 36 -9.85 -9.13 4.85
N PHE A 37 -9.74 -8.92 6.17
CA PHE A 37 -8.70 -8.08 6.76
C PHE A 37 -7.31 -8.68 6.54
N ASP A 38 -7.13 -9.99 6.72
CA ASP A 38 -5.85 -10.65 6.43
C ASP A 38 -5.42 -10.44 4.97
N LYS A 39 -6.36 -10.50 4.02
CA LYS A 39 -6.09 -10.21 2.60
C LYS A 39 -5.76 -8.74 2.36
N VAL A 40 -6.32 -7.82 3.14
CA VAL A 40 -5.99 -6.39 3.06
C VAL A 40 -4.58 -6.15 3.58
N ASP A 41 -4.20 -6.75 4.70
CA ASP A 41 -2.87 -6.62 5.29
C ASP A 41 -1.78 -7.12 4.33
N ILE A 42 -1.99 -8.30 3.71
CA ILE A 42 -1.07 -8.82 2.69
C ILE A 42 -0.91 -7.84 1.52
N ARG A 43 -1.99 -7.20 1.07
CA ARG A 43 -1.94 -6.22 -0.03
C ARG A 43 -1.23 -4.93 0.39
N ILE A 44 -1.37 -4.51 1.64
CA ILE A 44 -0.65 -3.36 2.20
C ILE A 44 0.85 -3.65 2.25
N ASP A 45 1.26 -4.83 2.72
CA ASP A 45 2.68 -5.23 2.75
C ASP A 45 3.30 -5.26 1.34
N GLN A 46 2.55 -5.75 0.37
CA GLN A 46 2.96 -5.71 -1.05
C GLN A 46 3.12 -4.28 -1.56
N LEU A 47 2.19 -3.37 -1.21
CA LEU A 47 2.28 -1.97 -1.59
C LEU A 47 3.49 -1.28 -0.95
N ILE A 48 3.78 -1.54 0.33
CA ILE A 48 4.97 -1.01 1.02
C ILE A 48 6.23 -1.45 0.29
N THR A 49 6.33 -2.75 -0.05
CA THR A 49 7.48 -3.29 -0.79
C THR A 49 7.68 -2.61 -2.15
N VAL A 50 6.60 -2.31 -2.87
CA VAL A 50 6.67 -1.60 -4.15
C VAL A 50 7.10 -0.14 -3.95
N ILE A 51 6.59 0.54 -2.93
CA ILE A 51 6.97 1.91 -2.58
C ILE A 51 8.46 1.99 -2.27
N ASP A 52 9.02 1.05 -1.49
CA ASP A 52 10.44 1.01 -1.18
C ASP A 52 11.31 0.88 -2.45
N LYS A 53 10.88 0.02 -3.39
CA LYS A 53 11.57 -0.13 -4.69
C LYS A 53 11.50 1.15 -5.52
N LEU A 54 10.35 1.83 -5.54
CA LEU A 54 10.21 3.11 -6.24
C LEU A 54 11.08 4.19 -5.62
N ALA A 55 11.12 4.27 -4.28
CA ALA A 55 11.99 5.21 -3.57
C ALA A 55 13.46 4.98 -3.92
N LYS A 56 13.90 3.71 -3.98
CA LYS A 56 15.26 3.37 -4.39
C LYS A 56 15.55 3.76 -5.85
N ALA A 57 14.64 3.46 -6.77
CA ALA A 57 14.79 3.81 -8.18
C ALA A 57 14.88 5.34 -8.39
N ILE A 58 14.11 6.12 -7.63
CA ILE A 58 14.18 7.60 -7.67
C ILE A 58 15.54 8.10 -7.17
N GLU A 59 16.07 7.54 -6.09
CA GLU A 59 17.38 7.91 -5.58
C GLU A 59 18.50 7.57 -6.58
N ASP A 60 18.42 6.41 -7.22
CA ASP A 60 19.38 6.00 -8.25
C ASP A 60 19.34 6.95 -9.47
N LEU A 61 18.13 7.29 -9.97
CA LEU A 61 17.96 8.27 -11.05
C LEU A 61 18.50 9.66 -10.69
N LYS A 62 18.33 10.10 -9.44
CA LYS A 62 18.87 11.37 -8.96
C LYS A 62 20.39 11.39 -8.97
N GLN A 63 21.02 10.28 -8.61
CA GLN A 63 22.48 10.13 -8.67
C GLN A 63 22.99 10.17 -10.10
N GLU A 64 22.33 9.47 -11.03
CA GLU A 64 22.65 9.51 -12.46
C GLU A 64 22.50 10.93 -13.03
N TYR A 65 21.41 11.63 -12.71
CA TYR A 65 21.21 13.02 -13.12
C TYR A 65 22.35 13.94 -12.65
N SER A 66 22.77 13.81 -11.38
CA SER A 66 23.89 14.59 -10.85
C SER A 66 25.20 14.26 -11.57
N ALA A 67 25.46 13.00 -11.91
CA ALA A 67 26.66 12.61 -12.63
C ALA A 67 26.68 13.20 -14.05
N ILE A 68 25.54 13.15 -14.75
CA ILE A 68 25.38 13.76 -16.07
C ILE A 68 25.60 15.26 -16.01
N ALA A 69 25.00 15.96 -15.04
CA ALA A 69 25.17 17.40 -14.87
C ALA A 69 26.66 17.78 -14.68
N MET A 70 27.41 17.01 -13.89
CA MET A 70 28.85 17.21 -13.72
C MET A 70 29.65 16.97 -15.02
N ILE A 71 29.26 15.97 -15.81
CA ILE A 71 29.91 15.69 -17.10
C ILE A 71 29.63 16.82 -18.10
N ILE A 72 28.40 17.35 -18.13
CA ILE A 72 28.01 18.48 -18.98
C ILE A 72 28.86 19.72 -18.65
N ASP A 73 29.02 20.06 -17.36
CA ASP A 73 29.89 21.18 -16.94
C ASP A 73 31.35 21.00 -17.39
N LYS A 74 31.87 19.76 -17.32
CA LYS A 74 33.22 19.45 -17.82
C LYS A 74 33.32 19.58 -19.34
N HIS A 75 32.32 19.07 -20.08
CA HIS A 75 32.28 19.18 -21.52
C HIS A 75 32.16 20.63 -21.98
N GLU A 76 31.34 21.43 -21.31
CA GLU A 76 31.25 22.87 -21.55
C GLU A 76 32.62 23.54 -21.42
N LYS A 77 33.36 23.25 -20.34
CA LYS A 77 34.74 23.74 -20.15
C LYS A 77 35.70 23.30 -21.26
N TRP A 78 35.66 22.03 -21.66
CA TRP A 78 36.51 21.52 -22.75
C TRP A 78 36.20 22.18 -24.10
N ILE A 79 34.92 22.38 -24.41
CA ILE A 79 34.49 23.06 -25.64
C ILE A 79 35.03 24.49 -25.66
N HIS A 80 34.91 25.24 -24.56
CA HIS A 80 35.47 26.59 -24.45
C HIS A 80 37.00 26.60 -24.64
N GLN A 81 37.73 25.67 -24.01
CA GLN A 81 39.19 25.57 -24.17
C GLN A 81 39.61 25.25 -25.62
N ILE A 82 38.87 24.40 -26.31
CA ILE A 82 39.14 24.06 -27.71
C ILE A 82 38.87 25.27 -28.61
N ALA A 83 37.74 25.95 -28.41
CA ALA A 83 37.39 27.15 -29.17
C ALA A 83 38.44 28.25 -29.04
N GLU A 84 38.91 28.50 -27.81
CA GLU A 84 40.00 29.45 -27.52
C GLU A 84 41.29 29.08 -28.28
N LYS A 85 41.71 27.81 -28.23
CA LYS A 85 42.91 27.34 -28.93
C LYS A 85 42.83 27.44 -30.45
N LEU A 86 41.64 27.31 -31.02
CA LEU A 86 41.39 27.38 -32.45
C LEU A 86 41.06 28.81 -32.94
N GLY A 87 40.93 29.77 -32.03
CA GLY A 87 40.50 31.15 -32.37
C GLY A 87 39.06 31.23 -32.89
N ILE A 88 38.23 30.23 -32.59
CA ILE A 88 36.83 30.16 -33.01
C ILE A 88 35.97 30.86 -31.95
N LYS A 89 35.08 31.76 -32.37
CA LYS A 89 34.04 32.30 -31.48
C LYS A 89 32.87 31.31 -31.41
N LEU A 90 32.48 30.95 -30.19
CA LEU A 90 31.24 30.22 -29.95
C LEU A 90 30.06 31.19 -30.00
N GLU A 91 29.05 30.87 -30.79
CA GLU A 91 27.76 31.58 -30.83
C GLU A 91 26.70 30.68 -30.17
N TYR A 92 25.80 31.28 -29.40
CA TYR A 92 24.71 30.59 -28.69
C TYR A 92 23.50 30.37 -29.60
#